data_AF-A0A9D9PAW4-F1
#
_entry.id   AF-A0A9D9PAW4-F1
#
_cell.length_a   1.000
_cell.length_b   1.000
_cell.length_c   1.000
_cell.angle_alpha   90.00
_cell.angle_beta   90.00
_cell.angle_gamma   90.00
#
_symmetry.space_group_name_H-M   'P 1'
#
loop_
_entity.id
_entity.type
_entity.pdbx_description
1 polymer ?
#
loop_
_entity_poly.entity_id
_entity_poly.type
_entity_poly.pdbx_seq_one_letter_code
_entity_poly.pdbx_strand_id
1 'polypeptide(L)'
;MSLDNLHQQKLKEAREILQALGFGPRQSNDIACYTLLALAHLRPRDGWDRATAPLCRIKDIMDFIEKHYGIEYAPNTRETIRDEAVKYFAASGLLLTNPDKPDRPKNSPKYVYQIEGKTLELLQRYSTDEWKENLSQYLLEREQIRRELERERNIPVTLSPGKEISLSPGGQNNLIKDIIRLHQGLVVYYFHKN
;
A
#
# COMPACT_ATOMS: atom_id res chain seq x y z
N MET A 1 24.34 17.55 8.70
CA MET A 1 23.06 17.32 9.40
C MET A 1 23.26 16.27 10.47
N SER A 2 22.57 16.37 11.61
CA SER A 2 22.49 15.29 12.61
C SER A 2 21.72 14.08 12.04
N LEU A 3 21.80 12.93 12.71
CA LEU A 3 21.01 11.76 12.35
C LEU A 3 19.51 12.04 12.51
N ASP A 4 19.10 12.72 13.59
CA ASP A 4 17.71 13.09 13.84
C ASP A 4 17.13 13.99 12.74
N ASN A 5 17.93 14.95 12.24
CA ASN A 5 17.50 15.81 11.14
C ASN A 5 17.28 15.00 9.84
N LEU A 6 18.06 13.93 9.61
CA LEU A 6 17.85 13.03 8.47
C LEU A 6 16.60 12.16 8.67
N HIS A 7 16.33 11.69 9.89
CA HIS A 7 15.11 10.94 10.20
C HIS A 7 13.87 11.81 9.96
N GLN A 8 13.85 13.02 10.51
CA GLN A 8 12.72 13.95 10.37
C GLN A 8 12.51 14.40 8.92
N GLN A 9 13.59 14.67 8.17
CA GLN A 9 13.50 14.99 6.75
C GLN A 9 12.94 13.81 5.93
N LYS A 10 13.47 12.59 6.12
CA LYS A 10 12.99 11.40 5.39
C LYS A 10 11.54 11.05 5.74
N LEU A 11 11.14 11.24 6.99
CA LEU A 11 9.76 11.11 7.46
C LEU A 11 8.82 12.14 6.81
N LYS A 12 9.26 13.40 6.69
CA LYS A 12 8.51 14.46 6.00
C LYS A 12 8.30 14.12 4.52
N GLU A 13 9.34 13.69 3.83
CA GLU A 13 9.29 13.27 2.42
C GLU A 13 8.28 12.12 2.22
N ALA A 14 8.36 11.07 3.04
CA ALA A 14 7.40 9.95 2.99
C ALA A 14 5.95 10.41 3.24
N ARG A 15 5.74 11.37 4.13
CA ARG A 15 4.41 11.95 4.41
C ARG A 15 3.87 12.75 3.22
N GLU A 16 4.72 13.56 2.59
CA GLU A 16 4.36 14.33 1.38
C GLU A 16 3.99 13.39 0.22
N ILE A 17 4.74 12.30 0.01
CA ILE A 17 4.42 11.28 -0.99
C ILE A 17 3.06 10.64 -0.72
N LEU A 18 2.79 10.20 0.51
CA LEU A 18 1.49 9.59 0.85
C LEU A 18 0.33 10.58 0.67
N GLN A 19 0.50 11.84 1.06
CA GLN A 19 -0.51 12.88 0.85
C GLN A 19 -0.72 13.20 -0.64
N ALA A 20 0.35 13.23 -1.44
CA ALA A 20 0.31 13.42 -2.89
C ALA A 20 -0.38 12.24 -3.62
N LEU A 21 -0.25 11.02 -3.07
CA LEU A 21 -1.00 9.84 -3.49
C LEU A 21 -2.46 9.82 -2.99
N GLY A 22 -2.90 10.86 -2.27
CA GLY A 22 -4.29 11.02 -1.81
C GLY A 22 -4.62 10.25 -0.53
N PHE A 23 -3.63 9.79 0.24
CA PHE A 23 -3.88 9.19 1.55
C PHE A 23 -4.23 10.25 2.59
N GLY A 24 -5.33 10.02 3.32
CA GLY A 24 -5.76 10.90 4.41
C GLY A 24 -4.80 10.86 5.63
N PRO A 25 -5.04 11.70 6.65
CA PRO A 25 -4.12 11.85 7.79
C PRO A 25 -3.80 10.55 8.54
N ARG A 26 -4.74 9.59 8.62
CA ARG A 26 -4.52 8.29 9.26
C ARG A 26 -3.57 7.39 8.46
N GLN A 27 -3.63 7.45 7.13
CA GLN A 27 -2.77 6.70 6.21
C GLN A 27 -1.49 7.48 5.82
N SER A 28 -1.27 8.66 6.41
CA SER A 28 -0.05 9.48 6.28
C SER A 28 0.51 9.89 7.66
N ASN A 29 0.16 9.15 8.71
CA ASN A 29 0.77 9.28 10.02
C ASN A 29 2.18 8.67 10.04
N ASP A 30 2.92 8.86 11.14
CA ASP A 30 4.32 8.45 11.24
C ASP A 30 4.50 6.94 11.04
N ILE A 31 3.61 6.11 11.60
CA ILE A 31 3.63 4.64 11.41
C ILE A 31 3.49 4.30 9.92
N ALA A 32 2.55 4.92 9.20
CA ALA A 32 2.35 4.71 7.77
C ALA A 32 3.56 5.18 6.93
N CYS A 33 4.19 6.30 7.31
CA CYS A 33 5.39 6.82 6.66
C CYS A 33 6.60 5.90 6.87
N TYR A 34 6.87 5.45 8.10
CA TYR A 34 7.93 4.47 8.38
C TYR A 34 7.65 3.11 7.72
N THR A 35 6.39 2.71 7.62
CA THR A 35 5.96 1.52 6.87
C THR A 35 6.30 1.64 5.39
N LEU A 36 6.02 2.78 4.74
CA LEU A 36 6.42 3.04 3.35
C LEU A 36 7.94 2.99 3.18
N LEU A 37 8.70 3.64 4.06
CA LEU A 37 10.16 3.68 4.01
C LEU A 37 10.78 2.27 4.15
N ALA A 38 10.23 1.43 5.01
CA ALA A 38 10.65 0.04 5.17
C ALA A 38 10.30 -0.84 3.96
N LEU A 39 9.11 -0.65 3.39
CA LEU A 39 8.68 -1.34 2.16
C LEU A 39 9.51 -0.93 0.94
N ALA A 40 9.98 0.33 0.89
CA ALA A 40 10.90 0.85 -0.13
C ALA A 40 12.38 0.53 0.16
N HIS A 41 12.67 -0.09 1.31
CA HIS A 41 14.03 -0.37 1.82
C HIS A 41 14.94 0.88 1.96
N LEU A 42 14.35 2.06 2.18
CA LEU A 42 15.08 3.32 2.27
C LEU A 42 15.53 3.62 3.70
N ARG A 43 16.83 3.83 3.89
CA ARG A 43 17.42 4.30 5.17
C ARG A 43 17.44 5.84 5.17
N PRO A 44 17.63 6.51 6.32
CA PRO A 44 17.58 7.98 6.42
C PRO A 44 18.51 8.76 5.48
N ARG A 45 19.60 8.14 5.02
CA ARG A 45 20.62 8.74 4.12
C ARG A 45 20.47 8.38 2.65
N ASP A 46 19.56 7.46 2.30
CA ASP A 46 19.37 7.09 0.91
C ASP A 46 18.50 8.13 0.19
N GLY A 47 18.87 8.43 -1.05
CA GLY A 47 17.99 9.13 -1.97
C GLY A 47 16.85 8.22 -2.43
N TRP A 48 15.74 8.82 -2.86
CA TRP A 48 14.56 8.05 -3.28
C TRP A 48 14.81 7.24 -4.56
N ASP A 49 15.74 7.68 -5.40
CA ASP A 49 16.32 6.95 -6.54
C ASP A 49 16.81 5.53 -6.18
N ARG A 50 17.17 5.31 -4.91
CA ARG A 50 17.64 4.02 -4.39
C ARG A 50 16.54 3.14 -3.81
N ALA A 51 15.28 3.53 -3.92
CA ALA A 51 14.18 2.70 -3.48
C ALA A 51 14.22 1.33 -4.18
N THR A 52 13.90 0.28 -3.44
CA THR A 52 13.76 -1.09 -3.97
C THR A 52 12.47 -1.70 -3.46
N ALA A 53 12.05 -2.81 -4.07
CA ALA A 53 10.84 -3.53 -3.67
C ALA A 53 11.17 -4.96 -3.19
N PRO A 54 11.74 -5.15 -1.99
CA PRO A 54 11.90 -6.48 -1.41
C PRO A 54 10.56 -7.10 -0.98
N LEU A 55 10.54 -8.42 -0.80
CA LEU A 55 9.42 -9.13 -0.17
C LEU A 55 9.48 -8.94 1.35
N CYS A 56 8.51 -8.24 1.92
CA CYS A 56 8.48 -7.88 3.35
C CYS A 56 7.26 -8.47 4.06
N ARG A 57 7.46 -9.19 5.16
CA ARG A 57 6.41 -9.47 6.16
C ARG A 57 6.26 -8.25 7.07
N ILE A 58 5.16 -8.18 7.81
CA ILE A 58 4.95 -7.15 8.87
C ILE A 58 6.09 -7.15 9.91
N LYS A 59 6.70 -8.32 10.20
CA LYS A 59 7.87 -8.39 11.09
C LYS A 59 9.09 -7.69 10.47
N ASP A 60 9.36 -7.93 9.19
CA ASP A 60 10.54 -7.37 8.52
C ASP A 60 10.44 -5.84 8.41
N ILE A 61 9.20 -5.31 8.29
CA ILE A 61 8.89 -3.88 8.38
C ILE A 61 9.29 -3.32 9.76
N MET A 62 8.87 -3.96 10.85
CA MET A 62 9.23 -3.52 12.22
C MET A 62 10.74 -3.61 12.47
N ASP A 63 11.36 -4.75 12.14
CA ASP A 63 12.80 -4.98 12.31
C ASP A 63 13.62 -3.91 11.55
N PHE A 64 13.16 -3.47 10.37
CA PHE A 64 13.80 -2.40 9.59
C PHE A 64 13.65 -1.03 10.24
N ILE A 65 12.45 -0.70 10.75
CA ILE A 65 12.16 0.59 11.40
C ILE A 65 12.98 0.75 12.67
N GLU A 66 13.03 -0.28 13.52
CA GLU A 66 13.85 -0.32 14.73
C GLU A 66 15.34 -0.10 14.37
N LYS A 67 15.86 -0.91 13.44
CA LYS A 67 17.28 -0.90 13.05
C LYS A 67 17.75 0.40 12.37
N HIS A 68 16.91 1.04 11.56
CA HIS A 68 17.32 2.16 10.71
C HIS A 68 16.78 3.52 11.12
N TYR A 69 15.71 3.58 11.92
CA TYR A 69 15.12 4.81 12.43
C TYR A 69 15.15 4.90 13.97
N GLY A 70 15.54 3.83 14.67
CA GLY A 70 15.67 3.80 16.13
C GLY A 70 14.34 3.74 16.88
N ILE A 71 13.27 3.28 16.20
CA ILE A 71 11.92 3.26 16.75
C ILE A 71 11.52 1.81 17.03
N GLU A 72 11.61 1.44 18.30
CA GLU A 72 11.10 0.16 18.80
C GLU A 72 9.57 0.23 18.94
N TYR A 73 8.86 -0.72 18.33
CA TYR A 73 7.41 -0.84 18.44
C TYR A 73 7.04 -2.11 19.21
N ALA A 74 6.06 -1.99 20.12
CA ALA A 74 5.54 -3.13 20.86
C ALA A 74 4.99 -4.22 19.90
N PRO A 75 5.00 -5.52 20.28
CA PRO A 75 4.58 -6.60 19.39
C PRO A 75 3.15 -6.47 18.83
N ASN A 76 2.24 -5.78 19.53
CA ASN A 76 0.85 -5.54 19.10
C ASN A 76 0.70 -4.37 18.11
N THR A 77 1.77 -3.63 17.81
CA THR A 77 1.80 -2.64 16.72
C THR A 77 1.80 -3.30 15.34
N ARG A 78 2.05 -4.62 15.26
CA ARG A 78 1.88 -5.41 14.02
C ARG A 78 0.47 -5.31 13.47
N GLU A 79 -0.53 -5.27 14.35
CA GLU A 79 -1.94 -5.09 14.02
C GLU A 79 -2.16 -3.69 13.45
N THR A 80 -1.63 -2.64 14.09
CA THR A 80 -1.71 -1.26 13.58
C THR A 80 -1.06 -1.10 12.21
N ILE A 81 0.15 -1.59 12.01
CA ILE A 81 0.86 -1.54 10.71
C ILE A 81 0.05 -2.27 9.63
N ARG A 82 -0.49 -3.45 9.97
CA ARG A 82 -1.31 -4.26 9.04
C ARG A 82 -2.60 -3.54 8.66
N ASP A 83 -3.38 -3.10 9.65
CA ASP A 83 -4.77 -2.69 9.45
C ASP A 83 -4.92 -1.20 9.13
N GLU A 84 -3.96 -0.34 9.50
CA GLU A 84 -4.02 1.10 9.27
C GLU A 84 -3.17 1.60 8.10
N ALA A 85 -2.06 0.92 7.79
CA ALA A 85 -1.17 1.26 6.68
C ALA A 85 -1.23 0.23 5.54
N VAL A 86 -0.70 -0.98 5.76
CA VAL A 86 -0.47 -1.98 4.71
C VAL A 86 -1.76 -2.41 4.01
N LYS A 87 -2.87 -2.58 4.75
CA LYS A 87 -4.20 -2.86 4.20
C LYS A 87 -4.65 -1.79 3.20
N TYR A 88 -4.44 -0.52 3.50
CA TYR A 88 -4.84 0.60 2.64
C TYR A 88 -3.89 0.79 1.46
N PHE A 89 -2.59 0.59 1.65
CA PHE A 89 -1.61 0.62 0.56
C PHE A 89 -1.87 -0.52 -0.45
N ALA A 90 -2.17 -1.74 0.01
CA ALA A 90 -2.57 -2.83 -0.87
C ALA A 90 -3.91 -2.57 -1.57
N ALA A 91 -4.92 -2.04 -0.87
CA ALA A 91 -6.24 -1.76 -1.45
C ALA A 91 -6.25 -0.62 -2.51
N SER A 92 -5.25 0.25 -2.48
CA SER A 92 -5.06 1.36 -3.43
C SER A 92 -4.09 1.02 -4.57
N GLY A 93 -3.52 -0.18 -4.57
CA GLY A 93 -2.62 -0.67 -5.62
C GLY A 93 -1.14 -0.31 -5.44
N LEU A 94 -0.74 0.30 -4.32
CA LEU A 94 0.68 0.57 -4.02
C LEU A 94 1.48 -0.72 -3.76
N LEU A 95 0.82 -1.78 -3.26
CA LEU A 95 1.47 -3.02 -2.86
C LEU A 95 0.87 -4.26 -3.53
N LEU A 96 1.74 -5.14 -3.99
CA LEU A 96 1.43 -6.53 -4.30
C LEU A 96 1.29 -7.33 -2.99
N THR A 97 0.44 -8.36 -2.98
CA THR A 97 0.24 -9.22 -1.81
C THR A 97 0.55 -10.68 -2.14
N ASN A 98 1.54 -11.28 -1.48
CA ASN A 98 2.14 -12.58 -1.83
C ASN A 98 2.44 -12.78 -3.35
N PRO A 99 3.14 -11.85 -4.03
CA PRO A 99 3.53 -12.06 -5.43
C PRO A 99 4.43 -13.30 -5.61
N ASP A 100 5.11 -13.75 -4.54
CA ASP A 100 5.92 -14.97 -4.52
C ASP A 100 5.10 -16.27 -4.38
N LYS A 101 3.89 -16.20 -3.82
CA LYS A 101 2.98 -17.34 -3.65
C LYS A 101 1.50 -16.90 -3.53
N PRO A 102 0.79 -16.67 -4.65
CA PRO A 102 -0.56 -16.11 -4.63
C PRO A 102 -1.62 -16.93 -3.87
N ASP A 103 -1.48 -18.26 -3.79
CA ASP A 103 -2.38 -19.17 -3.05
C ASP A 103 -2.13 -19.20 -1.53
N ARG A 104 -1.14 -18.46 -1.02
CA ARG A 104 -0.81 -18.45 0.42
C ARG A 104 -1.96 -17.86 1.27
N PRO A 105 -2.47 -18.59 2.28
CA PRO A 105 -3.52 -18.11 3.17
C PRO A 105 -3.20 -16.79 3.88
N LYS A 106 -4.20 -15.91 4.04
CA LYS A 106 -4.06 -14.57 4.65
C LYS A 106 -3.53 -14.56 6.09
N ASN A 107 -3.81 -15.62 6.85
CA ASN A 107 -3.33 -15.81 8.22
C ASN A 107 -1.93 -16.46 8.29
N SER A 108 -1.27 -16.73 7.16
CA SER A 108 0.05 -17.36 7.16
C SER A 108 1.12 -16.45 7.78
N PRO A 109 2.00 -16.95 8.67
CA PRO A 109 3.14 -16.18 9.16
C PRO A 109 4.19 -15.88 8.08
N LYS A 110 4.03 -16.47 6.89
CA LYS A 110 4.83 -16.20 5.68
C LYS A 110 4.18 -15.18 4.74
N TYR A 111 3.08 -14.51 5.12
CA TYR A 111 2.43 -13.51 4.26
C TYR A 111 3.36 -12.30 4.05
N VAL A 112 3.62 -11.96 2.78
CA VAL A 112 4.51 -10.86 2.38
C VAL A 112 3.78 -9.85 1.51
N TYR A 113 4.36 -8.65 1.48
CA TYR A 113 3.98 -7.53 0.65
C TYR A 113 5.22 -7.05 -0.12
N GLN A 114 4.99 -6.43 -1.26
CA GLN A 114 6.04 -5.85 -2.10
C GLN A 114 5.50 -4.56 -2.71
N ILE A 115 6.34 -3.53 -2.88
CA ILE A 115 5.92 -2.34 -3.64
C ILE A 115 5.67 -2.74 -5.10
N GLU A 116 4.55 -2.29 -5.66
CA GLU A 116 4.17 -2.52 -7.06
C GLU A 116 5.14 -1.76 -8.01
N GLY A 117 5.37 -2.28 -9.22
CA GLY A 117 6.41 -1.79 -10.13
C GLY A 117 6.28 -0.31 -10.50
N LYS A 118 5.10 0.14 -10.95
CA LYS A 118 4.84 1.56 -11.28
C LYS A 118 4.91 2.46 -10.05
N THR A 119 4.52 1.94 -8.89
CA THR A 119 4.68 2.62 -7.61
C THR A 119 6.15 2.80 -7.25
N LEU A 120 6.99 1.77 -7.39
CA LEU A 120 8.44 1.86 -7.17
C LEU A 120 9.06 2.89 -8.11
N GLU A 121 8.69 2.84 -9.39
CA GLU A 121 9.12 3.77 -10.41
C GLU A 121 8.75 5.24 -10.08
N LEU A 122 7.54 5.49 -9.60
CA LEU A 122 7.13 6.81 -9.14
C LEU A 122 7.99 7.26 -7.94
N LEU A 123 8.16 6.40 -6.92
CA LEU A 123 8.95 6.72 -5.73
C LEU A 123 10.39 7.11 -6.10
N GLN A 124 11.03 6.37 -7.02
CA GLN A 124 12.40 6.65 -7.47
C GLN A 124 12.57 8.03 -8.13
N ARG A 125 11.48 8.63 -8.62
CA ARG A 125 11.47 9.95 -9.27
C ARG A 125 11.08 11.09 -8.31
N TYR A 126 10.85 10.83 -7.03
CA TYR A 126 10.54 11.87 -6.05
C TYR A 126 11.71 12.86 -5.87
N SER A 127 11.38 14.14 -5.67
CA SER A 127 12.31 15.28 -5.65
C SER A 127 13.07 15.55 -6.97
N THR A 128 12.67 14.95 -8.09
CA THR A 128 13.11 15.36 -9.44
C THR A 128 12.12 16.37 -10.04
N ASP A 129 12.56 17.13 -11.05
CA ASP A 129 11.69 18.05 -11.79
C ASP A 129 10.52 17.32 -12.48
N GLU A 130 10.72 16.05 -12.86
CA GLU A 130 9.71 15.19 -13.50
C GLU A 130 8.64 14.66 -12.53
N TRP A 131 8.81 14.82 -11.21
CA TRP A 131 7.93 14.24 -10.18
C TRP A 131 6.45 14.56 -10.40
N LYS A 132 6.12 15.82 -10.73
CA LYS A 132 4.73 16.27 -10.90
C LYS A 132 4.04 15.58 -12.08
N GLU A 133 4.76 15.38 -13.17
CA GLU A 133 4.22 14.73 -14.38
C GLU A 133 4.04 13.23 -14.13
N ASN A 134 5.07 12.57 -13.59
CA ASN A 134 5.00 11.15 -13.23
C ASN A 134 3.88 10.85 -12.23
N LEU A 135 3.71 11.69 -11.20
CA LEU A 135 2.60 11.57 -10.25
C LEU A 135 1.23 11.72 -10.93
N SER A 136 1.12 12.67 -11.87
CA SER A 136 -0.14 12.91 -12.59
C SER A 136 -0.51 11.72 -13.48
N GLN A 137 0.46 11.16 -14.21
CA GLN A 137 0.26 9.95 -15.01
C GLN A 137 -0.06 8.73 -14.13
N TYR A 138 0.69 8.52 -13.05
CA TYR A 138 0.42 7.44 -12.11
C TYR A 138 -1.00 7.52 -11.53
N LEU A 139 -1.48 8.70 -11.16
CA LEU A 139 -2.84 8.87 -10.63
C LEU A 139 -3.94 8.61 -11.66
N LEU A 140 -3.71 8.93 -12.95
CA LEU A 140 -4.61 8.55 -14.06
C LEU A 140 -4.62 7.03 -14.27
N GLU A 141 -3.44 6.41 -14.26
CA GLU A 141 -3.27 4.96 -14.44
C GLU A 141 -3.69 4.15 -13.20
N ARG A 142 -3.78 4.74 -12.01
CA ARG A 142 -4.04 4.00 -10.76
C ARG A 142 -5.35 3.21 -10.78
N GLU A 143 -6.39 3.71 -11.46
CA GLU A 143 -7.63 2.94 -11.64
C GLU A 143 -7.45 1.76 -12.59
N GLN A 144 -6.49 1.78 -13.52
CA GLN A 144 -6.07 0.60 -14.27
C GLN A 144 -5.23 -0.36 -13.41
N ILE A 145 -4.23 0.14 -12.68
CA ILE A 145 -3.39 -0.66 -11.76
C ILE A 145 -4.29 -1.41 -10.76
N ARG A 146 -5.25 -0.73 -10.12
CA ARG A 146 -6.22 -1.35 -9.19
C ARG A 146 -7.02 -2.45 -9.87
N ARG A 147 -7.49 -2.24 -11.10
CA ARG A 147 -8.24 -3.26 -11.88
C ARG A 147 -7.38 -4.43 -12.33
N GLU A 148 -6.10 -4.22 -12.63
CA GLU A 148 -5.15 -5.28 -12.97
C GLU A 148 -4.85 -6.17 -11.75
N LEU A 149 -4.55 -5.56 -10.60
CA LEU A 149 -4.37 -6.28 -9.33
C LEU A 149 -5.64 -7.01 -8.85
N GLU A 150 -6.84 -6.45 -9.11
CA GLU A 150 -8.11 -7.13 -8.88
C GLU A 150 -8.34 -8.30 -9.86
N ARG A 151 -7.84 -8.23 -11.11
CA ARG A 151 -7.93 -9.30 -12.12
C ARG A 151 -6.96 -10.44 -11.86
N GLU A 152 -5.70 -10.15 -11.54
CA GLU A 152 -4.70 -11.19 -11.19
C GLU A 152 -5.12 -12.00 -9.97
N ARG A 153 -5.86 -11.38 -9.05
CA ARG A 153 -6.47 -12.05 -7.89
C ARG A 153 -7.76 -12.81 -8.22
N ASN A 154 -8.40 -12.53 -9.36
CA ASN A 154 -9.63 -13.15 -9.85
C ASN A 154 -9.38 -13.86 -11.18
N ILE A 155 -8.40 -14.77 -11.22
CA ILE A 155 -8.25 -15.69 -12.35
C ILE A 155 -9.53 -16.52 -12.45
N PRO A 156 -10.29 -16.47 -13.57
CA PRO A 156 -11.45 -17.31 -13.74
C PRO A 156 -10.98 -18.76 -13.88
N VAL A 157 -11.23 -19.58 -12.85
CA VAL A 157 -11.07 -21.03 -12.96
C VAL A 157 -11.97 -21.48 -14.10
N THR A 158 -11.38 -21.98 -15.18
CA THR A 158 -12.14 -22.60 -16.29
C THR A 158 -12.67 -23.94 -15.78
N LEU A 159 -13.80 -23.89 -15.09
CA LEU A 159 -14.54 -25.07 -14.68
C LEU A 159 -14.97 -25.83 -15.94
N SER A 160 -14.69 -27.13 -15.98
CA SER A 160 -15.20 -28.02 -17.02
C SER A 160 -16.74 -27.92 -17.08
N PRO A 161 -17.37 -28.02 -18.27
CA PRO A 161 -18.80 -27.75 -18.40
C PRO A 161 -19.65 -28.63 -17.47
N GLY A 162 -20.52 -27.99 -16.66
CA GLY A 162 -21.57 -28.68 -15.90
C GLY A 162 -21.36 -28.84 -14.39
N LYS A 163 -20.49 -28.08 -13.73
CA LYS A 163 -20.40 -28.10 -12.26
C LYS A 163 -20.26 -26.72 -11.62
N GLU A 164 -21.38 -26.08 -11.33
CA GLU A 164 -21.42 -24.93 -10.43
C GLU A 164 -21.17 -25.37 -8.99
N ILE A 165 -20.16 -24.78 -8.34
CA ILE A 165 -20.01 -24.83 -6.88
C ILE A 165 -19.57 -23.44 -6.42
N SER A 166 -20.50 -22.69 -5.81
CA SER A 166 -20.19 -21.40 -5.18
C SER A 166 -19.82 -21.63 -3.71
N LEU A 167 -18.54 -21.44 -3.37
CA LEU A 167 -18.08 -21.38 -1.97
C LEU A 167 -16.93 -20.38 -1.82
N SER A 168 -17.22 -19.25 -1.15
CA SER A 168 -16.22 -18.29 -0.65
C SER A 168 -15.82 -18.65 0.79
N PRO A 169 -14.55 -19.02 1.07
CA PRO A 169 -14.09 -19.26 2.43
C PRO A 169 -13.50 -17.98 3.06
N GLY A 170 -14.34 -17.20 3.75
CA GLY A 170 -13.88 -16.00 4.47
C GLY A 170 -14.99 -15.00 4.76
N GLY A 171 -15.87 -15.31 5.72
CA GLY A 171 -16.98 -14.44 6.10
C GLY A 171 -16.56 -13.16 6.82
N GLN A 172 -17.48 -12.19 6.83
CA GLN A 172 -17.42 -10.90 7.53
C GLN A 172 -16.31 -9.92 7.11
N ASN A 173 -16.63 -9.11 6.09
CA ASN A 173 -16.71 -7.66 6.29
C ASN A 173 -17.70 -7.04 5.30
N ASN A 174 -18.87 -6.65 5.81
CA ASN A 174 -19.72 -5.65 5.15
C ASN A 174 -19.03 -4.28 5.24
N LEU A 175 -19.53 -3.30 4.49
CA LEU A 175 -19.09 -1.89 4.39
C LEU A 175 -17.95 -1.62 3.40
N ILE A 176 -18.34 -1.37 2.15
CA ILE A 176 -17.71 -0.36 1.31
C ILE A 176 -18.78 0.71 1.04
N LYS A 177 -18.57 1.92 1.54
CA LYS A 177 -19.33 3.13 1.20
C LYS A 177 -18.41 4.35 1.20
N ASP A 178 -18.27 4.91 -0.01
CA ASP A 178 -18.07 6.33 -0.33
C ASP A 178 -16.77 7.01 0.20
N ILE A 179 -16.19 8.05 -0.40
CA ILE A 179 -16.65 9.06 -1.37
C ILE A 179 -15.53 9.38 -2.38
N ILE A 180 -15.87 9.66 -3.65
CA ILE A 180 -15.11 10.58 -4.50
C ILE A 180 -15.93 11.85 -4.73
N ARG A 181 -15.29 13.01 -4.53
CA ARG A 181 -15.74 14.37 -4.87
C ARG A 181 -14.49 15.10 -5.38
N LEU A 182 -14.50 15.96 -6.39
CA LEU A 182 -15.59 16.61 -7.14
C LEU A 182 -15.06 16.94 -8.55
N HIS A 183 -15.89 16.84 -9.59
CA HIS A 183 -15.97 17.87 -10.64
C HIS A 183 -17.34 17.75 -11.36
N GLN A 184 -18.21 18.74 -11.11
CA GLN A 184 -19.42 19.12 -11.85
C GLN A 184 -20.43 17.99 -12.26
N GLY A 185 -21.56 17.87 -11.54
CA GLY A 185 -22.74 17.10 -11.97
C GLY A 185 -23.49 16.33 -10.86
N LEU A 186 -24.77 15.99 -11.08
CA LEU A 186 -25.73 15.37 -10.13
C LEU A 186 -26.47 14.20 -10.84
N VAL A 187 -27.14 13.22 -10.22
CA VAL A 187 -27.67 12.99 -8.84
C VAL A 187 -27.25 11.56 -8.40
N VAL A 188 -26.78 11.30 -7.16
CA VAL A 188 -27.49 10.61 -6.02
C VAL A 188 -28.60 9.58 -6.44
N TYR A 189 -28.81 8.36 -5.88
CA TYR A 189 -29.03 7.94 -4.47
C TYR A 189 -29.00 6.40 -4.22
N TYR A 190 -28.76 6.00 -2.94
CA TYR A 190 -29.26 4.85 -2.11
C TYR A 190 -29.38 3.39 -2.68
N PHE A 191 -29.20 2.32 -1.88
CA PHE A 191 -30.22 1.75 -0.96
C PHE A 191 -29.65 0.95 0.26
N HIS A 192 -30.57 0.38 1.05
CA HIS A 192 -30.42 -0.19 2.41
C HIS A 192 -30.73 -1.70 2.46
N LYS A 193 -30.16 -2.42 3.45
CA LYS A 193 -30.74 -3.51 4.31
C LYS A 193 -29.63 -4.47 4.78
N ASN A 194 -29.62 -4.99 6.01
CA ASN A 194 -30.48 -4.74 7.20
C ASN A 194 -29.62 -4.17 8.34
#